data_AF-A0A150GA86-F1
#
_entry.id   AF-A0A150GA86-F1
#
_cell.length_a   1.000
_cell.length_b   1.000
_cell.length_c   1.000
_cell.angle_alpha   90.00
_cell.angle_beta   90.00
_cell.angle_gamma   90.00
#
_symmetry.space_group_name_H-M   'P 1'
#
loop_
_entity.id
_entity.type
_entity.pdbx_description
1 polymer ?
#
loop_
_entity_poly.entity_id
_entity_poly.type
_entity_poly.pdbx_seq_one_letter_code
_entity_poly.pdbx_strand_id
1 'polypeptide(L)'
;MGTGSSGSGGGDGTLEGSGGAAAGGGPPSPSSLREAGREYSRLRPLATAYERLTHVRQELADLASLLRDPDPDVRSLAEEEADALRQEAAALTRRLLLSLLPRDPRDGRPALLELRAGTGGHEAALFCGELLGMYQKLAASRGWSWQVLELAASDFGGVRHAVMAIADGGAGGGESCDDGHGGGAGGGDGSVGGVYGTLITESGAHRVQRVPVTDGMGRIHTSTAVVVVLAQADEIDVRIRPEDLRVETMRASGSGGQHVNVTDSAVRLTHLPTGIVVSCQNERSQQRNRAAAMKVGGGVARDQRWTCQRCGVHDIEGEARRSNVGAFERACDNVEIRQGLKSGPTPLVQRGE
;
A
#
# COMPACT_ATOMS: atom_id res chain seq x y z
N MET A 1 -60.55 70.95 1.62
CA MET A 1 -61.79 70.44 1.01
C MET A 1 -61.33 69.31 0.09
N GLY A 2 -61.34 68.03 0.46
CA GLY A 2 -62.44 67.17 0.86
C GLY A 2 -62.49 66.00 -0.13
N THR A 3 -62.34 64.75 0.37
CA THR A 3 -62.81 63.44 -0.19
C THR A 3 -62.33 63.02 -1.59
N GLY A 4 -62.00 61.78 -1.97
CA GLY A 4 -62.06 60.44 -1.38
C GLY A 4 -62.18 59.40 -2.52
N SER A 5 -61.61 58.19 -2.31
CA SER A 5 -62.02 56.87 -2.85
C SER A 5 -61.71 56.39 -4.30
N SER A 6 -60.92 55.28 -4.33
CA SER A 6 -61.16 53.95 -4.96
C SER A 6 -61.05 53.64 -6.47
N GLY A 7 -60.33 52.52 -6.74
CA GLY A 7 -60.45 51.58 -7.88
C GLY A 7 -59.65 51.97 -9.15
N SER A 8 -59.05 51.10 -9.97
CA SER A 8 -58.97 49.64 -10.12
C SER A 8 -58.04 49.36 -11.33
N GLY A 9 -57.38 48.19 -11.41
CA GLY A 9 -56.98 47.60 -12.70
C GLY A 9 -55.50 47.25 -12.86
N GLY A 10 -55.10 46.05 -12.42
CA GLY A 10 -53.87 45.39 -12.84
C GLY A 10 -54.24 44.15 -13.66
N GLY A 11 -53.89 44.16 -14.94
CA GLY A 11 -54.30 43.18 -15.94
C GLY A 11 -53.72 41.78 -15.72
N ASP A 12 -54.58 40.81 -16.00
CA ASP A 12 -54.37 39.37 -16.00
C ASP A 12 -53.52 38.92 -17.19
N GLY A 13 -52.56 38.04 -16.94
CA GLY A 13 -51.58 37.56 -17.91
C GLY A 13 -51.21 36.12 -17.59
N THR A 14 -52.12 35.21 -17.95
CA THR A 14 -52.02 33.77 -17.80
C THR A 14 -50.80 33.20 -18.55
N LEU A 15 -49.87 32.60 -17.81
CA LEU A 15 -48.98 31.56 -18.34
C LEU A 15 -49.09 30.36 -17.40
N GLU A 16 -49.80 29.34 -17.87
CA GLU A 16 -49.95 28.05 -17.20
C GLU A 16 -48.58 27.37 -17.07
N GLY A 17 -48.03 27.41 -15.86
CA GLY A 17 -46.87 26.62 -15.47
C GLY A 17 -47.29 25.18 -15.21
N SER A 18 -46.91 24.27 -16.09
CA SER A 18 -46.99 22.83 -15.90
C SER A 18 -46.35 22.43 -14.56
N GLY A 19 -47.14 21.86 -13.66
CA GLY A 19 -46.70 21.38 -12.36
C GLY A 19 -45.67 20.25 -12.47
N GLY A 20 -44.42 20.56 -12.13
CA GLY A 20 -43.43 19.58 -11.69
C GLY A 20 -43.42 19.56 -10.16
N ALA A 21 -43.97 18.49 -9.58
CA ALA A 21 -44.08 18.30 -8.15
C ALA A 21 -42.72 18.44 -7.43
N ALA A 22 -42.64 19.38 -6.49
CA ALA A 22 -41.60 19.40 -5.48
C ALA A 22 -41.74 18.15 -4.60
N ALA A 23 -40.89 17.15 -4.86
CA ALA A 23 -40.72 16.02 -3.96
C ALA A 23 -40.11 16.53 -2.65
N GLY A 24 -40.88 16.39 -1.56
CA GLY A 24 -40.52 16.84 -0.23
C GLY A 24 -39.27 16.17 0.32
N GLY A 25 -38.33 17.00 0.81
CA GLY A 25 -37.22 16.55 1.62
C GLY A 25 -37.71 16.20 3.03
N GLY A 26 -37.98 14.92 3.27
CA GLY A 26 -38.02 14.38 4.63
C GLY A 26 -36.65 14.50 5.31
N PRO A 27 -36.58 14.37 6.65
CA PRO A 27 -35.30 14.43 7.37
C PRO A 27 -34.31 13.41 6.78
N PRO A 28 -33.01 13.76 6.68
CA PRO A 28 -32.00 12.92 6.08
C PRO A 28 -31.96 11.55 6.76
N SER A 29 -31.81 10.48 5.96
CA SER A 29 -31.77 9.11 6.46
C SER A 29 -30.61 8.94 7.46
N PRO A 30 -30.74 8.06 8.47
CA PRO A 30 -29.69 7.85 9.47
C PRO A 30 -28.35 7.36 8.89
N SER A 31 -28.34 6.73 7.70
CA SER A 31 -27.12 6.39 6.97
C SER A 31 -26.47 7.63 6.34
N SER A 32 -27.25 8.51 5.71
CA SER A 32 -26.72 9.75 5.10
C SER A 32 -26.14 10.72 6.14
N LEU A 33 -26.74 10.81 7.32
CA LEU A 33 -26.20 11.58 8.45
C LEU A 33 -24.88 11.01 8.98
N ARG A 34 -24.73 9.68 9.01
CA ARG A 34 -23.47 9.02 9.42
C ARG A 34 -22.36 9.23 8.40
N GLU A 35 -22.66 9.18 7.11
CA GLU A 35 -21.70 9.47 6.04
C GLU A 35 -21.26 10.94 6.06
N ALA A 36 -22.21 11.88 6.18
CA ALA A 36 -21.91 13.30 6.31
C ALA A 36 -21.08 13.61 7.57
N GLY A 37 -21.37 12.95 8.70
CA GLY A 37 -20.59 13.09 9.93
C GLY A 37 -19.15 12.58 9.81
N ARG A 38 -18.93 11.48 9.07
CA ARG A 38 -17.59 10.97 8.75
C ARG A 38 -16.82 11.93 7.86
N GLU A 39 -17.46 12.42 6.80
CA GLU A 39 -16.82 13.34 5.86
C GLU A 39 -16.49 14.69 6.52
N TYR A 40 -17.39 15.22 7.35
CA TYR A 40 -17.13 16.42 8.15
C TYR A 40 -15.94 16.23 9.10
N SER A 41 -15.86 15.09 9.79
CA SER A 41 -14.75 14.79 10.71
C SER A 41 -13.41 14.68 9.97
N ARG A 42 -13.42 14.18 8.74
CA ARG A 42 -12.24 14.08 7.88
C ARG A 42 -11.79 15.44 7.35
N LEU A 43 -12.73 16.28 6.92
CA LEU A 43 -12.45 17.57 6.28
C LEU A 43 -12.14 18.69 7.28
N ARG A 44 -12.68 18.63 8.51
CA ARG A 44 -12.52 19.70 9.51
C ARG A 44 -11.05 20.08 9.79
N PRO A 45 -10.11 19.14 10.01
CA PRO A 45 -8.70 19.48 10.20
C PRO A 45 -8.06 20.14 8.97
N LEU A 46 -8.46 19.73 7.76
CA LEU A 46 -7.98 20.34 6.52
C LEU A 46 -8.52 21.77 6.35
N ALA A 47 -9.81 21.98 6.63
CA ALA A 47 -10.43 23.29 6.59
C ALA A 47 -9.75 24.26 7.58
N THR A 48 -9.51 23.81 8.81
CA THR A 48 -8.82 24.62 9.83
C THR A 48 -7.38 24.98 9.41
N ALA A 49 -6.64 24.02 8.83
CA ALA A 49 -5.30 24.27 8.33
C ALA A 49 -5.27 25.23 7.12
N TYR A 50 -6.27 25.13 6.25
CA TYR A 50 -6.45 26.05 5.12
C TYR A 50 -6.78 27.47 5.60
N GLU A 51 -7.69 27.62 6.56
CA GLU A 51 -8.02 28.91 7.17
C GLU A 51 -6.78 29.57 7.78
N ARG A 52 -5.96 28.83 8.53
CA ARG A 52 -4.69 29.35 9.06
C ARG A 52 -3.75 29.80 7.93
N LEU A 53 -3.59 29.00 6.87
CA LEU A 53 -2.76 29.37 5.72
C LEU A 53 -3.26 30.66 5.05
N THR A 54 -4.58 30.83 4.91
CA THR A 54 -5.15 32.06 4.36
C THR A 54 -4.87 33.28 5.25
N HIS A 55 -4.95 33.10 6.58
CA HIS A 55 -4.64 34.16 7.54
C HIS A 55 -3.16 34.57 7.49
N VAL A 56 -2.23 33.62 7.50
CA VAL A 56 -0.78 33.89 7.39
C VAL A 56 -0.43 34.60 6.08
N ARG A 57 -1.11 34.24 4.98
CA ARG A 57 -0.95 34.93 3.70
C ARG A 57 -1.44 36.38 3.74
N GLN A 58 -2.51 36.64 4.49
CA GLN A 58 -3.01 37.99 4.70
C GLN A 58 -2.03 38.81 5.55
N GLU A 59 -1.53 38.25 6.66
CA GLU A 59 -0.50 38.89 7.50
C GLU A 59 0.75 39.29 6.68
N LEU A 60 1.22 38.39 5.79
CA LEU A 60 2.32 38.68 4.85
C LEU A 60 2.01 39.81 3.87
N ALA A 61 0.76 39.90 3.40
CA ALA A 61 0.34 40.98 2.51
C ALA A 61 0.29 42.33 3.25
N ASP A 62 -0.16 42.33 4.51
CA ASP A 62 -0.26 43.53 5.34
C ASP A 62 1.14 44.08 5.70
N LEU A 63 2.12 43.20 5.92
CA LEU A 63 3.54 43.53 6.12
C LEU A 63 4.20 44.20 4.91
N ALA A 64 3.62 44.13 3.71
CA ALA A 64 4.22 44.68 2.49
C ALA A 64 4.37 46.21 2.51
N SER A 65 3.66 46.90 3.40
CA SER A 65 3.82 48.34 3.64
C SER A 65 5.06 48.63 4.50
N LEU A 66 5.22 47.90 5.61
CA LEU A 66 6.32 48.01 6.58
C LEU A 66 7.68 47.61 5.98
N LEU A 67 7.70 46.63 5.08
CA LEU A 67 8.92 46.24 4.34
C LEU A 67 9.47 47.35 3.43
N ARG A 68 8.64 48.34 3.08
CA ARG A 68 9.01 49.50 2.26
C ARG A 68 9.15 50.79 3.08
N ASP A 69 9.13 50.68 4.40
CA ASP A 69 9.26 51.84 5.28
C ASP A 69 10.64 52.52 5.08
N PRO A 70 10.72 53.85 5.10
CA PRO A 70 12.01 54.56 5.04
C PRO A 70 12.94 54.23 6.21
N ASP A 71 12.42 53.91 7.39
CA ASP A 71 13.19 53.61 8.59
C ASP A 71 13.86 52.21 8.51
N PRO A 72 15.20 52.10 8.59
CA PRO A 72 15.90 50.83 8.50
C PRO A 72 15.59 49.87 9.65
N ASP A 73 15.32 50.36 10.86
CA ASP A 73 15.04 49.52 12.01
C ASP A 73 13.66 48.87 11.85
N VAL A 74 12.67 49.65 11.40
CA VAL A 74 11.31 49.17 11.10
C VAL A 74 11.32 48.12 9.98
N ARG A 75 12.11 48.33 8.92
CA ARG A 75 12.26 47.32 7.86
C ARG A 75 12.88 46.03 8.36
N SER A 76 13.93 46.11 9.18
CA SER A 76 14.61 44.91 9.72
C SER A 76 13.65 44.04 10.53
N LEU A 77 12.84 44.66 11.40
CA LEU A 77 11.81 43.97 12.17
C LEU A 77 10.75 43.31 11.27
N ALA A 78 10.29 44.04 10.24
CA ALA A 78 9.31 43.51 9.29
C ALA A 78 9.87 42.36 8.43
N GLU A 79 11.16 42.38 8.10
CA GLU A 79 11.84 41.30 7.38
C GLU A 79 11.90 40.01 8.20
N GLU A 80 12.28 40.10 9.47
CA GLU A 80 12.31 38.96 10.40
C GLU A 80 10.92 38.33 10.58
N GLU A 81 9.89 39.15 10.77
CA GLU A 81 8.50 38.69 10.91
C GLU A 81 7.98 38.07 9.60
N ALA A 82 8.27 38.68 8.45
CA ALA A 82 7.90 38.14 7.16
C ALA A 82 8.57 36.79 6.87
N ASP A 83 9.83 36.59 7.28
CA ASP A 83 10.52 35.31 7.12
C ASP A 83 9.92 34.21 7.99
N ALA A 84 9.56 34.51 9.24
CA ALA A 84 8.85 33.56 10.11
C ALA A 84 7.49 33.13 9.49
N LEU A 85 6.70 34.10 9.01
CA LEU A 85 5.41 33.83 8.38
C LEU A 85 5.54 33.08 7.04
N ARG A 86 6.58 33.36 6.25
CA ARG A 86 6.88 32.58 5.03
C ARG A 86 7.19 31.12 5.35
N GLN A 87 7.99 30.87 6.39
CA GLN A 87 8.31 29.51 6.84
C GLN A 87 7.05 28.78 7.33
N GLU A 88 6.20 29.45 8.12
CA GLU A 88 4.93 28.89 8.58
C GLU A 88 4.00 28.57 7.38
N ALA A 89 3.85 29.50 6.43
CA ALA A 89 3.04 29.31 5.24
C ALA A 89 3.53 28.13 4.39
N ALA A 90 4.85 27.97 4.24
CA ALA A 90 5.44 26.84 3.52
C ALA A 90 5.14 25.51 4.23
N ALA A 91 5.29 25.47 5.57
CA ALA A 91 4.99 24.28 6.36
C ALA A 91 3.52 23.88 6.30
N LEU A 92 2.60 24.85 6.46
CA LEU A 92 1.15 24.65 6.35
C LEU A 92 0.75 24.18 4.96
N THR A 93 1.31 24.80 3.90
CA THR A 93 1.05 24.39 2.51
C THR A 93 1.48 22.95 2.27
N ARG A 94 2.69 22.57 2.70
CA ARG A 94 3.20 21.20 2.58
C ARG A 94 2.30 20.20 3.30
N ARG A 95 1.89 20.51 4.53
CA ARG A 95 0.99 19.67 5.32
C ARG A 95 -0.37 19.49 4.65
N LEU A 96 -0.94 20.56 4.10
CA LEU A 96 -2.22 20.53 3.41
C LEU A 96 -2.15 19.66 2.16
N LEU A 97 -1.12 19.86 1.32
CA LEU A 97 -0.90 19.06 0.11
C LEU A 97 -0.77 17.56 0.42
N LEU A 98 0.00 17.20 1.46
CA LEU A 98 0.12 15.80 1.89
C LEU A 98 -1.21 15.23 2.41
N SER A 99 -2.04 16.06 3.04
CA SER A 99 -3.35 15.63 3.55
C SER A 99 -4.41 15.45 2.47
N LEU A 100 -4.24 16.11 1.31
CA LEU A 100 -5.11 16.00 0.15
C LEU A 100 -4.80 14.77 -0.71
N LEU A 101 -3.63 14.15 -0.54
CA LEU A 101 -3.29 12.93 -1.26
C LEU A 101 -4.22 11.79 -0.81
N PRO A 102 -4.80 11.02 -1.75
CA PRO A 102 -5.55 9.82 -1.41
C PRO A 102 -4.60 8.84 -0.71
N ARG A 103 -4.98 8.36 0.47
CA ARG A 103 -4.20 7.35 1.19
C ARG A 103 -4.30 6.02 0.48
N ASP A 104 -3.18 5.31 0.32
CA ASP A 104 -3.23 3.93 -0.16
C ASP A 104 -3.77 3.07 0.99
N PRO A 105 -4.76 2.20 0.74
CA PRO A 105 -5.27 1.28 1.77
C PRO A 105 -4.20 0.37 2.39
N ARG A 106 -3.01 0.26 1.77
CA ARG A 106 -1.89 -0.54 2.24
C ARG A 106 -0.87 0.23 3.07
N ASP A 107 -0.96 1.56 3.16
CA ASP A 107 0.06 2.40 3.81
C ASP A 107 0.34 1.99 5.27
N GLY A 108 -0.69 1.53 5.98
CA GLY A 108 -0.61 1.09 7.38
C GLY A 108 -0.06 -0.34 7.58
N ARG A 109 0.17 -1.10 6.50
CA ARG A 109 0.53 -2.52 6.61
C ARG A 109 2.03 -2.71 6.93
N PRO A 110 2.40 -3.85 7.55
CA PRO A 110 3.79 -4.29 7.57
C PRO A 110 4.36 -4.39 6.15
N ALA A 111 5.67 -4.24 6.04
CA ALA A 111 6.38 -4.30 4.76
C ALA A 111 7.25 -5.55 4.67
N LEU A 112 7.28 -6.13 3.47
CA LEU A 112 8.24 -7.14 3.07
C LEU A 112 9.26 -6.49 2.13
N LEU A 113 10.52 -6.46 2.55
CA LEU A 113 11.64 -5.95 1.77
C LEU A 113 12.37 -7.11 1.13
N GLU A 114 12.48 -7.09 -0.19
CA GLU A 114 13.24 -8.04 -0.97
C GLU A 114 14.45 -7.32 -1.57
N LEU A 115 15.65 -7.74 -1.19
CA LEU A 115 16.92 -7.20 -1.67
C LEU A 115 17.58 -8.20 -2.61
N ARG A 116 18.06 -7.74 -3.76
CA ARG A 116 18.80 -8.55 -4.74
C ARG A 116 20.07 -7.83 -5.17
N ALA A 117 21.19 -8.55 -5.21
CA ALA A 117 22.40 -8.04 -5.84
C ALA A 117 22.19 -7.94 -7.37
N GLY A 118 22.55 -6.80 -7.96
CA GLY A 118 22.48 -6.54 -9.39
C GLY A 118 23.83 -6.69 -10.08
N THR A 119 24.15 -5.76 -10.98
CA THR A 119 25.43 -5.71 -11.69
C THR A 119 26.59 -5.37 -10.74
N GLY A 120 27.73 -6.03 -10.90
CA GLY A 120 28.91 -5.84 -10.04
C GLY A 120 29.43 -7.09 -9.32
N GLY A 121 28.81 -8.25 -9.53
CA GLY A 121 29.31 -9.54 -9.02
C GLY A 121 29.45 -9.56 -7.49
N HIS A 122 30.64 -9.88 -6.98
CA HIS A 122 30.89 -9.93 -5.53
C HIS A 122 30.66 -8.58 -4.84
N GLU A 123 30.99 -7.46 -5.50
CA GLU A 123 30.79 -6.12 -4.93
C GLU A 123 29.30 -5.81 -4.77
N ALA A 124 28.48 -6.22 -5.75
CA ALA A 124 27.02 -6.07 -5.65
C ALA A 124 26.45 -6.87 -4.47
N ALA A 125 27.00 -8.05 -4.18
CA ALA A 125 26.60 -8.85 -3.02
C ALA A 125 27.01 -8.18 -1.69
N LEU A 126 28.20 -7.60 -1.61
CA LEU A 126 28.64 -6.84 -0.44
C LEU A 126 27.73 -5.63 -0.21
N PHE A 127 27.46 -4.85 -1.26
CA PHE A 127 26.57 -3.69 -1.21
C PHE A 127 25.13 -4.07 -0.82
N CYS A 128 24.60 -5.17 -1.34
CA CYS A 128 23.29 -5.71 -0.93
C CYS A 128 23.26 -6.05 0.57
N GLY A 129 24.33 -6.63 1.11
CA GLY A 129 24.47 -6.88 2.55
C GLY A 129 24.53 -5.61 3.39
N GLU A 130 25.20 -4.57 2.90
CA GLU A 130 25.23 -3.26 3.55
C GLU A 130 23.85 -2.60 3.58
N LEU A 131 23.08 -2.68 2.48
CA LEU A 131 21.70 -2.22 2.44
C LEU A 131 20.82 -2.97 3.43
N LEU A 132 20.94 -4.30 3.51
CA LEU A 132 20.22 -5.09 4.51
C LEU A 132 20.53 -4.61 5.93
N GLY A 133 21.82 -4.42 6.25
CA GLY A 133 22.25 -3.90 7.55
C GLY A 133 21.78 -2.46 7.82
N MET A 134 21.72 -1.63 6.78
CA MET A 134 21.16 -0.28 6.87
C MET A 134 19.68 -0.33 7.23
N TYR A 135 18.87 -1.15 6.55
CA TYR A 135 17.44 -1.25 6.84
C TYR A 135 17.16 -1.85 8.23
N GLN A 136 17.98 -2.78 8.71
CA GLN A 136 17.91 -3.28 10.08
C GLN A 136 18.11 -2.15 11.11
N LYS A 137 19.11 -1.29 10.88
CA LYS A 137 19.37 -0.11 11.74
C LYS A 137 18.25 0.92 11.63
N LEU A 138 17.71 1.16 10.43
CA LEU A 138 16.58 2.06 10.20
C LEU A 138 15.32 1.58 10.93
N ALA A 139 15.01 0.28 10.85
CA ALA A 139 13.89 -0.28 11.56
C ALA A 139 14.08 -0.13 13.08
N ALA A 140 15.26 -0.47 13.60
CA ALA A 140 15.58 -0.29 15.02
C ALA A 140 15.48 1.18 15.49
N SER A 141 15.97 2.15 14.70
CA SER A 141 15.94 3.57 15.07
C SER A 141 14.53 4.17 15.07
N ARG A 142 13.61 3.57 14.29
CA ARG A 142 12.19 3.93 14.25
C ARG A 142 11.33 3.12 15.23
N GLY A 143 11.95 2.25 16.05
CA GLY A 143 11.24 1.36 16.97
C GLY A 143 10.43 0.28 16.26
N TRP A 144 10.71 -0.02 14.99
CA TRP A 144 10.07 -1.09 14.24
C TRP A 144 10.71 -2.44 14.53
N SER A 145 9.87 -3.47 14.59
CA SER A 145 10.33 -4.87 14.65
C SER A 145 10.69 -5.35 13.25
N TRP A 146 11.71 -6.19 13.15
CA TRP A 146 12.12 -6.75 11.87
C TRP A 146 12.61 -8.19 12.02
N GLN A 147 12.40 -8.98 10.97
CA GLN A 147 12.83 -10.38 10.89
C GLN A 147 13.33 -10.69 9.49
N VAL A 148 14.52 -11.28 9.38
CA VAL A 148 15.00 -11.84 8.11
C VAL A 148 14.33 -13.20 7.91
N LEU A 149 13.54 -13.32 6.85
CA LEU A 149 12.81 -14.54 6.48
C LEU A 149 13.63 -15.44 5.57
N GLU A 150 14.37 -14.84 4.64
CA GLU A 150 15.24 -15.55 3.70
C GLU A 150 16.57 -14.81 3.57
N LEU A 151 17.67 -15.55 3.52
CA LEU A 151 19.01 -15.00 3.34
C LEU A 151 19.86 -15.95 2.48
N ALA A 152 20.16 -15.53 1.26
CA ALA A 152 21.09 -16.20 0.38
C ALA A 152 22.44 -15.48 0.41
N ALA A 153 23.37 -15.98 1.24
CA ALA A 153 24.73 -15.47 1.31
C ALA A 153 25.50 -15.71 0.00
N SER A 154 26.46 -14.84 -0.28
CA SER A 154 27.47 -15.04 -1.33
C SER A 154 28.68 -15.80 -0.78
N ASP A 155 29.33 -16.60 -1.63
CA ASP A 155 30.48 -17.42 -1.25
C ASP A 155 31.71 -16.59 -0.85
N PHE A 156 31.79 -15.34 -1.32
CA PHE A 156 32.88 -14.41 -1.04
C PHE A 156 32.50 -13.31 -0.04
N GLY A 157 31.42 -13.52 0.72
CA GLY A 157 30.86 -12.53 1.63
C GLY A 157 29.81 -11.63 0.96
N GLY A 158 28.94 -11.06 1.78
CA GLY A 158 27.77 -10.31 1.32
C GLY A 158 26.54 -11.19 1.07
N VAL A 159 25.53 -10.59 0.45
CA VAL A 159 24.19 -11.15 0.29
C VAL A 159 23.79 -11.11 -1.19
N ARG A 160 23.48 -12.25 -1.79
CA ARG A 160 22.94 -12.31 -3.17
C ARG A 160 21.46 -11.95 -3.18
N HIS A 161 20.73 -12.43 -2.18
CA HIS A 161 19.30 -12.19 -2.04
C HIS A 161 18.92 -12.25 -0.55
N ALA A 162 18.02 -11.37 -0.13
CA ALA A 162 17.43 -11.42 1.20
C ALA A 162 15.97 -10.98 1.15
N VAL A 163 15.17 -11.57 2.04
CA VAL A 163 13.79 -11.16 2.31
C VAL A 163 13.69 -10.83 3.79
N MET A 164 13.24 -9.62 4.10
CA MET A 164 13.09 -9.11 5.46
C MET A 164 11.69 -8.55 5.66
N ALA A 165 10.99 -9.04 6.70
CA ALA A 165 9.75 -8.45 7.15
C ALA A 165 10.05 -7.32 8.15
N ILE A 166 9.33 -6.20 8.04
CA ILE A 166 9.37 -5.07 8.97
C ILE A 166 7.93 -4.74 9.36
N ALA A 167 7.68 -4.63 10.66
CA ALA A 167 6.39 -4.25 11.23
C ALA A 167 6.58 -3.18 12.30
N ASP A 168 5.55 -2.37 12.52
CA ASP A 168 5.57 -1.38 13.59
C ASP A 168 5.77 -2.10 14.94
N GLY A 169 6.72 -1.62 15.76
CA GLY A 169 7.08 -2.28 17.02
C GLY A 169 6.15 -1.92 18.18
N GLY A 170 5.07 -1.18 17.91
CA GLY A 170 3.93 -1.08 18.81
C GLY A 170 3.42 -2.48 19.13
N ALA A 171 3.64 -2.90 20.38
CA ALA A 171 3.18 -4.14 21.01
C ALA A 171 2.08 -4.90 20.26
N GLY A 172 2.34 -6.17 19.95
CA GLY A 172 1.32 -7.07 19.45
C GLY A 172 0.05 -7.03 20.32
N GLY A 173 -1.11 -7.01 19.67
CA GLY A 173 -2.39 -7.02 20.38
C GLY A 173 -3.59 -6.86 19.46
N GLY A 174 -4.16 -8.00 19.06
CA GLY A 174 -5.59 -8.10 18.78
C GLY A 174 -5.96 -8.18 17.32
N GLU A 175 -6.38 -9.38 16.92
CA GLU A 175 -7.55 -9.54 16.06
C GLU A 175 -8.61 -8.50 16.47
N SER A 176 -8.89 -7.54 15.60
CA SER A 176 -10.20 -6.89 15.60
C SER A 176 -10.90 -7.31 14.32
N CYS A 177 -11.60 -8.42 14.45
CA CYS A 177 -12.83 -8.60 13.71
C CYS A 177 -13.85 -7.60 14.27
N ASP A 178 -13.89 -6.38 13.74
CA ASP A 178 -15.08 -5.56 13.85
C ASP A 178 -15.14 -4.49 12.75
N ASP A 179 -16.37 -4.23 12.35
CA ASP A 179 -16.80 -3.45 11.21
C ASP A 179 -16.36 -1.98 11.26
N GLY A 180 -15.62 -1.54 10.23
CA GLY A 180 -15.77 -0.19 9.70
C GLY A 180 -15.54 1.01 10.64
N HIS A 181 -14.72 0.89 11.69
CA HIS A 181 -14.35 2.01 12.57
C HIS A 181 -12.84 2.03 12.87
N GLY A 182 -12.09 2.76 12.04
CA GLY A 182 -10.65 3.02 12.22
C GLY A 182 -10.35 4.50 12.43
N GLY A 183 -11.08 5.16 13.32
CA GLY A 183 -10.70 6.47 13.87
C GLY A 183 -9.67 6.27 14.98
N GLY A 184 -8.42 5.99 14.60
CA GLY A 184 -7.29 5.87 15.52
C GLY A 184 -6.44 7.12 15.51
N ALA A 185 -6.76 8.09 16.36
CA ALA A 185 -5.84 9.13 16.77
C ALA A 185 -4.79 8.50 17.71
N GLY A 186 -3.79 7.84 17.13
CA GLY A 186 -2.60 7.36 17.85
C GLY A 186 -1.58 8.48 17.93
N GLY A 187 -1.34 8.99 19.13
CA GLY A 187 -0.30 9.96 19.42
C GLY A 187 1.09 9.35 19.25
N GLY A 188 1.84 9.93 18.35
CA GLY A 188 3.25 9.73 18.05
C GLY A 188 3.53 10.68 16.90
N ASP A 189 4.64 11.43 16.97
CA ASP A 189 5.28 12.18 15.88
C ASP A 189 4.57 12.03 14.52
N GLY A 190 4.15 13.14 13.90
CA GLY A 190 3.32 13.25 12.69
C GLY A 190 3.79 12.54 11.40
N SER A 191 4.48 11.42 11.49
CA SER A 191 4.59 10.34 10.52
C SER A 191 3.20 9.74 10.21
N VAL A 192 2.52 10.32 9.21
CA VAL A 192 1.20 9.86 8.72
C VAL A 192 1.26 8.55 7.91
N GLY A 193 2.40 7.86 7.85
CA GLY A 193 2.58 6.61 7.09
C GLY A 193 2.94 5.43 7.99
N GLY A 194 2.30 4.27 7.75
CA GLY A 194 2.77 3.01 8.32
C GLY A 194 4.09 2.55 7.67
N VAL A 195 4.55 1.35 8.05
CA VAL A 195 5.84 0.81 7.60
C VAL A 195 5.91 0.74 6.07
N TYR A 196 4.90 0.16 5.42
CA TYR A 196 4.84 0.08 3.96
C TYR A 196 4.80 1.45 3.30
N GLY A 197 3.92 2.35 3.75
CA GLY A 197 3.77 3.68 3.16
C GLY A 197 5.05 4.53 3.25
N THR A 198 5.89 4.28 4.26
CA THR A 198 7.20 4.94 4.36
C THR A 198 8.21 4.31 3.40
N LEU A 199 8.28 2.98 3.33
CA LEU A 199 9.33 2.27 2.61
C LEU A 199 9.04 2.12 1.11
N ILE A 200 7.81 2.37 0.66
CA ILE A 200 7.45 2.25 -0.77
C ILE A 200 8.34 3.10 -1.69
N THR A 201 8.81 4.25 -1.21
CA THR A 201 9.69 5.15 -1.97
C THR A 201 11.13 4.61 -2.10
N GLU A 202 11.52 3.65 -1.26
CA GLU A 202 12.83 2.99 -1.31
C GLU A 202 12.89 1.87 -2.34
N SER A 203 11.74 1.49 -2.92
CA SER A 203 11.66 0.47 -3.95
C SER A 203 12.31 0.97 -5.25
N GLY A 204 13.36 0.31 -5.69
CA GLY A 204 14.09 0.68 -6.90
C GLY A 204 15.52 0.14 -6.94
N ALA A 205 16.27 0.59 -7.95
CA ALA A 205 17.70 0.29 -8.08
C ALA A 205 18.54 1.30 -7.30
N HIS A 206 19.41 0.78 -6.45
CA HIS A 206 20.39 1.51 -5.66
C HIS A 206 21.76 1.31 -6.29
N ARG A 207 22.54 2.39 -6.43
CA ARG A 207 23.84 2.39 -7.10
C ARG A 207 24.94 2.83 -6.14
N VAL A 208 26.06 2.13 -6.17
CA VAL A 208 27.28 2.49 -5.44
C VAL A 208 28.45 2.65 -6.40
N GLN A 209 29.28 3.66 -6.15
CA GLN A 209 30.55 3.89 -6.87
C GLN A 209 31.67 4.01 -5.86
N ARG A 210 32.55 3.00 -5.82
CA ARG A 210 33.69 2.96 -4.90
C ARG A 210 34.77 2.01 -5.39
N VAL A 211 35.92 2.04 -4.74
CA VAL A 211 36.94 1.00 -4.90
C VAL A 211 36.47 -0.24 -4.15
N PRO A 212 36.16 -1.36 -4.84
CA PRO A 212 35.66 -2.56 -4.18
C PRO A 212 36.79 -3.22 -3.39
N VAL A 213 36.43 -3.94 -2.34
CA VAL A 213 37.42 -4.67 -1.51
C VAL A 213 38.15 -5.75 -2.34
N THR A 214 37.53 -6.20 -3.43
CA THR A 214 38.09 -7.21 -4.33
C THR A 214 39.04 -6.66 -5.39
N ASP A 215 39.18 -5.34 -5.57
CA ASP A 215 40.09 -4.77 -6.58
C ASP A 215 41.45 -4.40 -6.00
N GLY A 216 42.49 -5.14 -6.41
CA GLY A 216 43.87 -4.89 -5.99
C GLY A 216 44.53 -3.67 -6.65
N MET A 217 43.95 -3.11 -7.72
CA MET A 217 44.51 -1.95 -8.42
C MET A 217 43.92 -0.61 -7.97
N GLY A 218 42.91 -0.60 -7.10
CA GLY A 218 42.33 0.62 -6.55
C GLY A 218 41.45 1.42 -7.52
N ARG A 219 40.85 0.77 -8.52
CA ARG A 219 39.96 1.40 -9.50
C ARG A 219 38.55 1.49 -8.96
N ILE A 220 37.86 2.56 -9.33
CA ILE A 220 36.45 2.77 -8.94
C ILE A 220 35.57 1.88 -9.82
N HIS A 221 34.78 1.03 -9.18
CA HIS A 221 33.77 0.22 -9.84
C HIS A 221 32.38 0.80 -9.55
N THR A 222 31.45 0.59 -10.49
CA THR A 222 30.03 0.86 -10.27
C THR A 222 29.33 -0.48 -10.03
N SER A 223 28.51 -0.56 -8.99
CA SER A 223 27.70 -1.74 -8.68
C SER A 223 26.28 -1.34 -8.31
N THR A 224 25.36 -2.27 -8.47
CA THR A 224 23.93 -2.03 -8.26
C THR A 224 23.31 -3.11 -7.36
N ALA A 225 22.26 -2.72 -6.65
CA ALA A 225 21.38 -3.63 -5.92
C ALA A 225 19.93 -3.17 -6.11
N VAL A 226 19.00 -4.11 -6.13
CA VAL A 226 17.57 -3.82 -6.27
C VAL A 226 16.90 -4.05 -4.93
N VAL A 227 16.08 -3.10 -4.52
CA VAL A 227 15.20 -3.19 -3.35
C VAL A 227 13.77 -3.17 -3.84
N VAL A 228 12.96 -4.13 -3.42
CA VAL A 228 11.53 -4.19 -3.70
C VAL A 228 10.78 -4.17 -2.38
N VAL A 229 9.80 -3.29 -2.26
CA VAL A 229 8.98 -3.16 -1.06
C VAL A 229 7.55 -3.58 -1.37
N LEU A 230 7.06 -4.57 -0.63
CA LEU A 230 5.71 -5.13 -0.77
C LEU A 230 4.96 -4.97 0.55
N ALA A 231 3.64 -4.77 0.49
CA ALA A 231 2.81 -4.81 1.69
C ALA A 231 2.59 -6.27 2.09
N GLN A 232 2.72 -6.60 3.37
CA GLN A 232 2.42 -7.95 3.84
C GLN A 232 0.91 -8.24 3.68
N ALA A 233 0.59 -9.42 3.15
CA ALA A 233 -0.79 -9.87 3.01
C ALA A 233 -1.34 -10.37 4.36
N ASP A 234 -2.63 -10.17 4.59
CA ASP A 234 -3.33 -10.68 5.77
C ASP A 234 -3.52 -12.20 5.64
N GLU A 235 -3.24 -12.96 6.70
CA GLU A 235 -3.63 -14.37 6.75
C GLU A 235 -5.16 -14.47 6.89
N ILE A 236 -5.82 -14.90 5.82
CA ILE A 236 -7.28 -15.10 5.83
C ILE A 236 -7.57 -16.47 6.45
N ASP A 237 -8.09 -16.51 7.69
CA ASP A 237 -8.66 -17.74 8.26
C ASP A 237 -10.02 -18.02 7.60
N VAL A 238 -10.02 -18.97 6.66
CA VAL A 238 -11.25 -19.37 5.95
C VAL A 238 -12.04 -20.33 6.85
N ARG A 239 -13.06 -19.80 7.53
CA ARG A 239 -14.06 -20.60 8.23
C ARG A 239 -15.09 -21.15 7.23
N ILE A 240 -15.05 -22.46 7.00
CA ILE A 240 -16.03 -23.15 6.15
C ILE A 240 -17.33 -23.34 6.94
N ARG A 241 -18.43 -22.82 6.41
CA ARG A 241 -19.74 -22.99 7.02
C ARG A 241 -20.36 -24.34 6.61
N PRO A 242 -21.07 -25.04 7.53
CA PRO A 242 -21.72 -26.30 7.20
C PRO A 242 -22.80 -26.19 6.11
N GLU A 243 -23.41 -25.02 5.99
CA GLU A 243 -24.45 -24.68 4.99
C GLU A 243 -23.94 -24.68 3.54
N ASP A 244 -22.64 -24.46 3.34
CA ASP A 244 -21.99 -24.47 2.03
C ASP A 244 -21.54 -25.88 1.58
N LEU A 245 -21.78 -26.90 2.41
CA LEU A 245 -21.33 -28.27 2.19
C LEU A 245 -22.49 -29.18 1.83
N ARG A 246 -22.46 -29.73 0.62
CA ARG A 246 -23.30 -30.86 0.22
C ARG A 246 -22.62 -32.16 0.62
N VAL A 247 -23.30 -32.96 1.44
CA VAL A 247 -22.80 -34.26 1.94
C VAL A 247 -23.52 -35.39 1.23
N GLU A 248 -22.78 -36.25 0.54
CA GLU A 248 -23.29 -37.45 -0.11
C GLU A 248 -22.67 -38.69 0.52
N THR A 249 -23.51 -39.67 0.89
CA THR A 249 -23.08 -40.97 1.38
C THR A 249 -23.09 -41.98 0.24
N MET A 250 -22.03 -42.77 0.12
CA MET A 250 -21.87 -43.75 -0.94
C MET A 250 -21.29 -45.06 -0.40
N ARG A 251 -21.39 -46.13 -1.19
CA ARG A 251 -20.73 -47.39 -0.89
C ARG A 251 -19.22 -47.25 -1.04
N ALA A 252 -18.48 -47.78 -0.08
CA ALA A 252 -17.02 -47.80 -0.15
C ALA A 252 -16.57 -48.74 -1.28
N SER A 253 -15.53 -48.34 -2.02
CA SER A 253 -14.98 -49.13 -3.13
C SER A 253 -13.72 -49.89 -2.67
N GLY A 254 -13.67 -51.21 -2.87
CA GLY A 254 -12.46 -52.01 -2.60
C GLY A 254 -12.71 -53.49 -2.27
N SER A 255 -11.64 -54.23 -2.02
CA SER A 255 -11.66 -55.64 -1.58
C SER A 255 -12.10 -55.76 -0.12
N GLY A 256 -13.39 -55.58 0.13
CA GLY A 256 -14.00 -55.71 1.44
C GLY A 256 -14.88 -56.95 1.59
N GLY A 257 -15.07 -57.42 2.83
CA GLY A 257 -16.05 -58.48 3.13
C GLY A 257 -17.51 -58.03 2.91
N GLN A 258 -18.48 -58.91 3.20
CA GLN A 258 -19.92 -58.64 2.97
C GLN A 258 -20.41 -57.27 3.47
N HIS A 259 -19.87 -56.78 4.59
CA HIS A 259 -20.22 -55.49 5.17
C HIS A 259 -19.89 -54.27 4.28
N VAL A 260 -18.88 -54.37 3.42
CA VAL A 260 -18.47 -53.29 2.50
C VAL A 260 -19.40 -53.19 1.29
N ASN A 261 -20.01 -54.30 0.89
CA ASN A 261 -20.93 -54.35 -0.26
C ASN A 261 -22.35 -53.88 0.08
N VAL A 262 -22.72 -53.88 1.37
CA VAL A 262 -24.08 -53.57 1.86
C VAL A 262 -24.17 -52.22 2.57
N THR A 263 -23.07 -51.71 3.14
CA THR A 263 -23.10 -50.50 3.98
C THR A 263 -22.58 -49.27 3.25
N ASP A 264 -23.34 -48.18 3.29
CA ASP A 264 -22.99 -46.87 2.71
C ASP A 264 -22.04 -46.07 3.63
N SER A 265 -20.81 -46.56 3.82
CA SER A 265 -19.87 -45.99 4.79
C SER A 265 -18.98 -44.87 4.24
N ALA A 266 -18.85 -44.71 2.92
CA ALA A 266 -18.02 -43.68 2.30
C ALA A 266 -18.75 -42.34 2.22
N VAL A 267 -18.03 -41.24 2.41
CA VAL A 267 -18.60 -39.89 2.41
C VAL A 267 -17.90 -39.03 1.37
N ARG A 268 -18.69 -38.34 0.55
CA ARG A 268 -18.25 -37.31 -0.40
C ARG A 268 -18.79 -35.96 0.07
N LEU A 269 -17.91 -34.99 0.22
CA LEU A 269 -18.24 -33.60 0.54
C LEU A 269 -17.98 -32.74 -0.67
N THR A 270 -18.98 -31.94 -1.05
CA THR A 270 -18.87 -30.95 -2.12
C THR A 270 -19.10 -29.57 -1.53
N HIS A 271 -18.10 -28.69 -1.62
CA HIS A 271 -18.24 -27.30 -1.22
C HIS A 271 -18.88 -26.51 -2.38
N LEU A 272 -20.13 -26.09 -2.21
CA LEU A 272 -20.95 -25.50 -3.27
C LEU A 272 -20.32 -24.23 -3.89
N PRO A 273 -19.76 -23.28 -3.10
CA PRO A 273 -19.18 -22.06 -3.67
C PRO A 273 -17.92 -22.27 -4.51
N THR A 274 -17.14 -23.33 -4.25
CA THR A 274 -15.84 -23.55 -4.92
C THR A 274 -15.82 -24.78 -5.81
N GLY A 275 -16.85 -25.63 -5.76
CA GLY A 275 -16.92 -26.87 -6.54
C GLY A 275 -15.95 -27.97 -6.09
N ILE A 276 -15.30 -27.80 -4.94
CA ILE A 276 -14.28 -28.74 -4.45
C ILE A 276 -14.96 -29.99 -3.91
N VAL A 277 -14.52 -31.15 -4.40
CA VAL A 277 -15.04 -32.45 -3.99
C VAL A 277 -13.96 -33.21 -3.22
N VAL A 278 -14.25 -33.58 -1.98
CA VAL A 278 -13.38 -34.43 -1.15
C VAL A 278 -14.13 -35.70 -0.80
N SER A 279 -13.51 -36.85 -1.04
CA SER A 279 -14.07 -38.16 -0.67
C SER A 279 -13.19 -38.85 0.36
N CYS A 280 -13.81 -39.50 1.34
CA CYS A 280 -13.13 -40.25 2.39
C CYS A 280 -13.85 -41.59 2.64
N GLN A 281 -13.06 -42.67 2.66
CA GLN A 281 -13.55 -44.03 2.88
C GLN A 281 -12.63 -44.84 3.82
N ASN A 282 -11.74 -44.16 4.55
CA ASN A 282 -10.66 -44.79 5.32
C ASN A 282 -11.18 -45.57 6.54
N GLU A 283 -12.33 -45.18 7.09
CA GLU A 283 -12.88 -45.79 8.28
C GLU A 283 -14.19 -46.56 8.03
N ARG A 284 -14.52 -47.45 8.95
CA ARG A 284 -15.74 -48.28 8.89
C ARG A 284 -17.03 -47.51 9.20
N SER A 285 -16.94 -46.30 9.77
CA SER A 285 -18.09 -45.48 10.19
C SER A 285 -18.21 -44.21 9.36
N GLN A 286 -19.43 -43.92 8.88
CA GLN A 286 -19.75 -42.71 8.12
C GLN A 286 -19.46 -41.41 8.89
N GLN A 287 -19.62 -41.40 10.23
CA GLN A 287 -19.41 -40.21 11.04
C GLN A 287 -17.93 -39.85 11.13
N ARG A 288 -17.06 -40.87 11.25
CA ARG A 288 -15.61 -40.69 11.28
C ARG A 288 -15.08 -40.32 9.90
N ASN A 289 -15.62 -40.91 8.84
CA ASN A 289 -15.32 -40.50 7.46
C ASN A 289 -15.80 -39.06 7.16
N ARG A 290 -16.95 -38.63 7.67
CA ARG A 290 -17.42 -37.23 7.55
C ARG A 290 -16.51 -36.26 8.30
N ALA A 291 -16.09 -36.58 9.51
CA ALA A 291 -15.17 -35.75 10.28
C ALA A 291 -13.79 -35.65 9.60
N ALA A 292 -13.28 -36.77 9.09
CA ALA A 292 -12.05 -36.82 8.31
C ALA A 292 -12.18 -36.01 7.00
N ALA A 293 -13.29 -36.15 6.27
CA ALA A 293 -13.57 -35.39 5.06
C ALA A 293 -13.73 -33.90 5.34
N MET A 294 -14.32 -33.48 6.47
CA MET A 294 -14.38 -32.06 6.84
C MET A 294 -13.02 -31.52 7.24
N LYS A 295 -12.15 -32.34 7.86
CA LYS A 295 -10.77 -31.94 8.16
C LYS A 295 -9.93 -31.81 6.89
N VAL A 296 -10.03 -32.78 5.98
CA VAL A 296 -9.33 -32.78 4.69
C VAL A 296 -9.90 -31.71 3.76
N GLY A 297 -11.22 -31.60 3.62
CA GLY A 297 -11.89 -30.54 2.85
C GLY A 297 -11.70 -29.16 3.44
N GLY A 298 -11.61 -29.06 4.77
CA GLY A 298 -11.16 -27.86 5.49
C GLY A 298 -9.73 -27.47 5.16
N GLY A 299 -8.85 -28.44 4.98
CA GLY A 299 -7.48 -28.23 4.52
C GLY A 299 -7.40 -27.88 3.04
N VAL A 300 -8.11 -28.61 2.16
CA VAL A 300 -8.10 -28.45 0.70
C VAL A 300 -8.83 -27.19 0.26
N ALA A 301 -9.96 -26.81 0.86
CA ALA A 301 -10.63 -25.55 0.53
C ALA A 301 -9.90 -24.34 1.10
N ARG A 302 -9.22 -24.48 2.25
CA ARG A 302 -8.22 -23.49 2.69
C ARG A 302 -7.11 -23.39 1.67
N ASP A 303 -6.48 -24.50 1.30
CA ASP A 303 -5.35 -24.59 0.37
C ASP A 303 -5.71 -24.20 -1.07
N GLN A 304 -6.96 -24.37 -1.52
CA GLN A 304 -7.40 -24.04 -2.88
C GLN A 304 -7.88 -22.59 -3.00
N ARG A 305 -8.53 -22.05 -1.96
CA ARG A 305 -8.76 -20.60 -1.85
C ARG A 305 -7.44 -19.88 -1.62
N TRP A 306 -6.54 -20.45 -0.81
CA TRP A 306 -5.15 -20.03 -0.68
C TRP A 306 -4.49 -20.08 -2.05
N THR A 307 -4.37 -21.21 -2.72
CA THR A 307 -3.65 -21.31 -4.00
C THR A 307 -4.27 -20.46 -5.09
N CYS A 308 -5.60 -20.25 -5.16
CA CYS A 308 -6.25 -19.36 -6.12
C CYS A 308 -6.02 -17.86 -5.82
N GLN A 309 -6.19 -17.43 -4.56
CA GLN A 309 -5.82 -16.07 -4.16
C GLN A 309 -4.31 -15.88 -4.23
N ARG A 310 -3.52 -16.92 -3.99
CA ARG A 310 -2.07 -16.93 -4.02
C ARG A 310 -1.56 -16.91 -5.45
N CYS A 311 -2.15 -17.61 -6.42
CA CYS A 311 -1.76 -17.41 -7.82
C CYS A 311 -2.23 -16.05 -8.32
N GLY A 312 -3.44 -15.58 -8.01
CA GLY A 312 -3.84 -14.21 -8.36
C GLY A 312 -2.94 -13.12 -7.75
N VAL A 313 -2.74 -13.14 -6.43
CA VAL A 313 -1.92 -12.16 -5.69
C VAL A 313 -0.43 -12.36 -5.96
N HIS A 314 0.11 -13.59 -6.06
CA HIS A 314 1.51 -13.81 -6.46
C HIS A 314 1.75 -13.58 -7.95
N ASP A 315 0.74 -13.69 -8.83
CA ASP A 315 0.90 -13.32 -10.22
C ASP A 315 0.90 -11.81 -10.35
N ILE A 316 0.04 -11.09 -9.63
CA ILE A 316 0.04 -9.62 -9.59
C ILE A 316 1.28 -9.07 -8.86
N GLU A 317 1.65 -9.62 -7.71
CA GLU A 317 2.87 -9.25 -6.97
C GLU A 317 4.12 -9.75 -7.69
N GLY A 318 4.06 -10.91 -8.35
CA GLY A 318 5.14 -11.46 -9.16
C GLY A 318 5.32 -10.68 -10.45
N GLU A 319 4.24 -10.16 -11.03
CA GLU A 319 4.27 -9.23 -12.15
C GLU A 319 4.71 -7.84 -11.70
N ALA A 320 4.32 -7.36 -10.51
CA ALA A 320 4.88 -6.16 -9.91
C ALA A 320 6.38 -6.33 -9.60
N ARG A 321 6.80 -7.49 -9.09
CA ARG A 321 8.22 -7.88 -8.90
C ARG A 321 8.94 -7.89 -10.24
N ARG A 322 8.43 -8.59 -11.27
CA ARG A 322 9.03 -8.68 -12.61
C ARG A 322 9.02 -7.35 -13.36
N SER A 323 7.98 -6.54 -13.18
CA SER A 323 7.84 -5.21 -13.78
C SER A 323 8.81 -4.24 -13.13
N ASN A 324 8.88 -4.20 -11.79
CA ASN A 324 9.85 -3.37 -11.08
C ASN A 324 11.27 -3.84 -11.44
N VAL A 325 11.63 -5.09 -11.14
CA VAL A 325 12.98 -5.61 -11.40
C VAL A 325 13.34 -5.49 -12.89
N GLY A 326 12.48 -5.93 -13.81
CA GLY A 326 12.78 -5.94 -15.24
C GLY A 326 12.77 -4.55 -15.90
N ALA A 327 11.95 -3.61 -15.45
CA ALA A 327 12.05 -2.22 -15.93
C ALA A 327 13.30 -1.52 -15.40
N PHE A 328 13.74 -1.86 -14.19
CA PHE A 328 14.94 -1.27 -13.58
C PHE A 328 16.25 -1.88 -14.09
N GLU A 329 16.34 -3.19 -14.31
CA GLU A 329 17.51 -3.81 -14.97
C GLU A 329 17.76 -3.19 -16.34
N ARG A 330 16.71 -3.01 -17.16
CA ARG A 330 16.79 -2.30 -18.46
C ARG A 330 17.17 -0.82 -18.33
N ALA A 331 16.84 -0.16 -17.22
CA ALA A 331 17.24 1.23 -16.97
C ALA A 331 18.71 1.30 -16.55
N CYS A 332 19.21 0.35 -15.77
CA CYS A 332 20.62 0.22 -15.43
C CYS A 332 21.47 -0.03 -16.69
N ASP A 333 21.05 -0.94 -17.57
CA ASP A 333 21.72 -1.22 -18.84
C ASP A 333 21.77 0.03 -19.76
N ASN A 334 20.69 0.82 -19.81
CA ASN A 334 20.64 2.05 -20.60
C ASN A 334 21.53 3.18 -20.05
N VAL A 335 21.76 3.21 -18.74
CA VAL A 335 22.71 4.15 -18.12
C VAL A 335 24.15 3.75 -18.43
N GLU A 336 24.46 2.45 -18.45
CA GLU A 336 25.78 1.94 -18.87
C GLU A 336 26.08 2.26 -20.34
N ILE A 337 25.10 2.15 -21.25
CA ILE A 337 25.26 2.51 -22.67
C ILE A 337 25.55 4.01 -22.85
N ARG A 338 24.98 4.89 -22.01
CA ARG A 338 25.20 6.34 -22.09
C ARG A 338 26.54 6.80 -21.50
N GLN A 339 27.14 6.03 -20.58
CA GLN A 339 28.43 6.36 -19.95
C GLN A 339 29.62 5.61 -20.56
N GLY A 340 29.39 4.59 -21.37
CA GLY A 340 30.42 3.86 -22.12
C GLY A 340 30.94 4.62 -23.34
N LEU A 341 31.94 5.48 -23.15
CA LEU A 341 32.90 5.80 -24.22
C LEU A 341 33.45 4.47 -24.78
N LYS A 342 33.13 4.17 -26.04
CA LYS A 342 33.84 3.17 -26.83
C LYS A 342 35.28 3.67 -27.05
N SER A 343 36.20 3.34 -26.15
CA SER A 343 37.64 3.41 -26.42
C SER A 343 38.08 2.09 -27.04
N GLY A 344 38.11 2.03 -28.37
CA GLY A 344 38.72 0.96 -29.15
C GLY A 344 38.90 1.43 -30.59
N PRO A 345 40.09 1.30 -31.20
CA PRO A 345 40.41 1.97 -32.45
C PRO A 345 39.59 1.38 -33.59
N THR A 346 38.86 2.25 -34.29
CA THR A 346 38.18 1.94 -35.55
C THR A 346 39.22 1.48 -36.57
N PRO A 347 39.10 0.29 -37.18
CA PRO A 347 40.00 -0.09 -38.26
C PRO A 347 39.71 0.83 -39.45
N LEU A 348 40.72 1.60 -39.85
CA LEU A 348 40.72 2.38 -41.08
C LEU A 348 40.61 1.42 -42.25
N VAL A 349 39.43 1.36 -42.86
CA VAL A 349 39.24 0.83 -44.20
C VAL A 349 39.99 1.75 -45.15
N GLN A 350 41.19 1.35 -45.56
CA GLN A 350 41.84 1.92 -46.74
C GLN A 350 41.02 1.51 -47.97
N ARG A 351 40.33 2.47 -48.58
CA ARG A 351 39.96 2.40 -49.99
C ARG A 351 40.79 3.43 -50.74
N GLY A 352 41.65 2.94 -51.63
CA GLY A 352 42.36 3.71 -52.62
C GLY A 352 42.80 2.75 -53.73
N GLU A 353 42.23 3.00 -54.92
CA GLU A 353 42.47 2.38 -56.24
C GLU A 353 41.80 1.03 -56.56
#